data_AF-A0A1L9Q520-F1
#
_entry.id   AF-A0A1L9Q520-F1
#
_cell.length_a   1.000
_cell.length_b   1.000
_cell.length_c   1.000
_cell.angle_alpha   90.00
_cell.angle_beta   90.00
_cell.angle_gamma   90.00
#
_symmetry.space_group_name_H-M   'P 1'
#
loop_
_entity.id
_entity.type
_entity.pdbx_description
1 polymer ?
#
loop_
_entity_poly.entity_id
_entity_poly.type
_entity_poly.pdbx_seq_one_letter_code
_entity_poly.pdbx_strand_id
1 'polypeptide(L)'
;MAEYQTTALLYILVSPGSKTAGDVSTWLNSPLIRNLPGLKAATEYNAIDEQKPEFLAVYELTHPSAVQLSSLESTAASSGFEVELRIYKIFSAKTSPHYNAPPGRIFRTLGLQPGPAMSEDAYNAWYEQEHVPLLSVVPGWLKSARWTLKESMQFAADGTRRYKPTSRYLAIHEYESMESFSKPEFKTAISTPWRDKILPGMDREVDERRNFTPRRAII
;
A
#
# COMPACT_ATOMS: atom_id res chain seq x y z
N MET A 1 -0.05 -15.81 21.49
CA MET A 1 -1.07 -15.36 20.52
C MET A 1 -0.57 -14.25 19.56
N ALA A 2 0.75 -14.05 19.40
CA ALA A 2 1.31 -13.02 18.50
C ALA A 2 1.51 -13.50 17.04
N GLU A 3 1.45 -14.81 16.79
CA GLU A 3 1.77 -15.42 15.47
C GLU A 3 0.69 -15.24 14.40
N TYR A 4 -0.48 -14.69 14.74
CA TYR A 4 -1.61 -14.57 13.81
C TYR A 4 -1.84 -13.15 13.27
N GLN A 5 -1.06 -12.16 13.67
CA GLN A 5 -1.22 -10.78 13.19
C GLN A 5 -0.35 -10.52 11.96
N THR A 6 -0.89 -9.83 10.95
CA THR A 6 -0.10 -9.34 9.83
C THR A 6 0.77 -8.20 10.34
N THR A 7 2.09 -8.36 10.30
CA THR A 7 3.03 -7.32 10.76
C THR A 7 3.93 -6.78 9.64
N ALA A 8 3.86 -7.38 8.46
CA ALA A 8 4.57 -6.92 7.28
C ALA A 8 3.78 -7.11 5.99
N LEU A 9 4.14 -6.29 4.99
CA LEU A 9 3.67 -6.44 3.62
C LEU A 9 4.87 -6.60 2.69
N LEU A 10 4.78 -7.54 1.75
CA LEU A 10 5.44 -7.39 0.46
C LEU A 10 4.43 -6.76 -0.51
N TYR A 11 4.76 -5.56 -0.97
CA TYR A 11 3.93 -4.71 -1.82
C TYR A 11 4.62 -4.59 -3.17
N ILE A 12 3.99 -5.15 -4.21
CA ILE A 12 4.57 -5.25 -5.56
C ILE A 12 3.70 -4.48 -6.54
N LEU A 13 4.22 -3.42 -7.13
CA LEU A 13 3.59 -2.74 -8.26
C LEU A 13 4.16 -3.28 -9.57
N VAL A 14 3.30 -3.51 -10.56
CA VAL A 14 3.68 -4.06 -11.85
C VAL A 14 3.00 -3.29 -12.99
N SER A 15 3.80 -2.88 -13.97
CA SER A 15 3.33 -2.33 -15.26
C SER A 15 3.79 -3.31 -16.35
N PRO A 16 2.85 -3.96 -17.08
CA PRO A 16 3.19 -5.09 -17.94
C PRO A 16 3.78 -4.68 -19.29
N GLY A 17 3.75 -3.39 -19.64
CA GLY A 17 4.08 -2.93 -20.99
C GLY A 17 3.12 -3.55 -22.02
N SER A 18 3.68 -4.32 -22.95
CA SER A 18 2.91 -5.04 -23.99
C SER A 18 2.35 -6.40 -23.55
N LYS A 19 2.71 -6.87 -22.35
CA LYS A 19 2.28 -8.18 -21.83
C LYS A 19 0.87 -8.10 -21.25
N THR A 20 0.25 -9.26 -21.03
CA THR A 20 -1.14 -9.35 -20.58
C THR A 20 -1.26 -9.32 -19.05
N ALA A 21 -2.47 -9.01 -18.57
CA ALA A 21 -2.81 -9.14 -17.16
C ALA A 21 -2.70 -10.59 -16.64
N GLY A 22 -2.76 -11.59 -17.54
CA GLY A 22 -2.56 -13.00 -17.21
C GLY A 22 -1.09 -13.35 -17.01
N ASP A 23 -0.19 -12.73 -17.78
CA ASP A 23 1.26 -12.87 -17.59
C ASP A 23 1.70 -12.31 -16.23
N VAL A 24 1.16 -11.14 -15.84
CA VAL A 24 1.40 -10.54 -14.52
C VAL A 24 0.93 -11.47 -13.41
N SER A 25 -0.31 -11.99 -13.51
CA SER A 25 -0.82 -12.95 -12.54
C SER A 25 0.07 -14.19 -12.49
N THR A 26 0.49 -14.74 -13.63
CA THR A 26 1.35 -15.95 -13.64
C THR A 26 2.66 -15.71 -12.89
N TRP A 27 3.31 -14.56 -13.12
CA TRP A 27 4.56 -14.22 -12.44
C TRP A 27 4.40 -13.99 -10.94
N LEU A 28 3.39 -13.20 -10.53
CA LEU A 28 3.06 -12.96 -9.12
C LEU A 28 2.74 -14.27 -8.39
N ASN A 29 2.22 -15.26 -9.11
CA ASN A 29 1.84 -16.56 -8.59
C ASN A 29 2.95 -17.62 -8.69
N SER A 30 4.18 -17.22 -9.00
CA SER A 30 5.32 -18.13 -9.05
C SER A 30 5.57 -18.80 -7.68
N PRO A 31 6.11 -20.03 -7.65
CA PRO A 31 6.43 -20.72 -6.39
C PRO A 31 7.37 -19.92 -5.47
N LEU A 32 8.26 -19.10 -6.04
CA LEU A 32 9.16 -18.24 -5.29
C LEU A 32 8.42 -17.21 -4.43
N ILE A 33 7.30 -16.68 -4.92
CA ILE A 33 6.50 -15.66 -4.22
C ILE A 33 5.39 -16.31 -3.39
N ARG A 34 4.74 -17.37 -3.90
CA ARG A 34 3.64 -18.04 -3.19
C ARG A 34 4.08 -18.87 -1.99
N ASN A 35 5.34 -19.29 -1.93
CA ASN A 35 5.87 -20.07 -0.81
C ASN A 35 6.71 -19.22 0.15
N LEU A 36 6.51 -17.90 0.16
CA LEU A 36 7.19 -17.04 1.12
C LEU A 36 6.87 -17.51 2.56
N PRO A 37 7.89 -17.67 3.42
CA PRO A 37 7.67 -17.99 4.83
C PRO A 37 6.68 -17.01 5.47
N GLY A 38 5.83 -17.51 6.37
CA GLY A 38 4.90 -16.64 7.11
C GLY A 38 3.87 -15.90 6.26
N LEU A 39 3.65 -16.31 5.01
CA LEU A 39 2.60 -15.76 4.15
C LEU A 39 1.22 -16.16 4.66
N LYS A 40 0.37 -15.16 4.86
CA LYS A 40 -0.98 -15.32 5.44
C LYS A 40 -2.09 -15.14 4.43
N ALA A 41 -1.94 -14.13 3.57
CA ALA A 41 -2.90 -13.78 2.55
C ALA A 41 -2.18 -13.07 1.41
N ALA A 42 -2.71 -13.18 0.21
CA ALA A 42 -2.20 -12.47 -0.95
C ALA A 42 -3.36 -12.03 -1.83
N THR A 43 -3.39 -10.75 -2.20
CA THR A 43 -4.42 -10.17 -3.06
C THR A 43 -3.79 -9.39 -4.19
N GLU A 44 -4.26 -9.65 -5.41
CA GLU A 44 -3.99 -8.86 -6.60
C GLU A 44 -5.06 -7.77 -6.75
N TYR A 45 -4.66 -6.59 -7.17
CA TYR A 45 -5.52 -5.44 -7.36
C TYR A 45 -5.27 -4.79 -8.73
N ASN A 46 -6.32 -4.20 -9.29
CA ASN A 46 -6.24 -3.34 -10.46
C ASN A 46 -6.28 -1.87 -10.03
N ALA A 47 -5.45 -1.04 -10.64
CA ALA A 47 -5.55 0.39 -10.53
C ALA A 47 -6.89 0.87 -11.12
N ILE A 48 -7.53 1.81 -10.45
CA ILE A 48 -8.79 2.44 -10.87
C ILE A 48 -8.65 3.96 -10.98
N ASP A 49 -7.41 4.44 -11.05
CA ASP A 49 -7.03 5.85 -11.06
C ASP A 49 -6.30 6.26 -12.35
N GLU A 50 -6.27 5.38 -13.36
CA GLU A 50 -5.59 5.56 -14.64
C GLU A 50 -4.06 5.79 -14.53
N GLN A 51 -3.50 5.61 -13.33
CA GLN A 51 -2.07 5.77 -13.10
C GLN A 51 -1.32 4.44 -13.28
N LYS A 52 -0.03 4.55 -13.58
CA LYS A 52 0.91 3.43 -13.60
C LYS A 52 1.70 3.36 -12.28
N PRO A 53 2.14 2.17 -11.85
CA PRO A 53 1.84 0.85 -12.45
C PRO A 53 0.39 0.41 -12.25
N GLU A 54 -0.15 -0.35 -13.20
CA GLU A 54 -1.58 -0.71 -13.32
C GLU A 54 -2.00 -1.84 -12.37
N PHE A 55 -1.04 -2.67 -11.95
CA PHE A 55 -1.28 -3.79 -11.05
C PHE A 55 -0.57 -3.59 -9.72
N LEU A 56 -1.23 -4.02 -8.65
CA LEU A 56 -0.65 -4.14 -7.32
C LEU A 56 -0.89 -5.55 -6.81
N ALA A 57 0.12 -6.17 -6.21
CA ALA A 57 -0.05 -7.33 -5.35
C ALA A 57 0.41 -7.00 -3.93
N VAL A 58 -0.43 -7.35 -2.96
CA VAL A 58 -0.13 -7.22 -1.54
C VAL A 58 -0.10 -8.60 -0.92
N TYR A 59 1.06 -8.98 -0.40
CA TYR A 59 1.29 -10.22 0.36
C TYR A 59 1.41 -9.85 1.83
N GLU A 60 0.50 -10.38 2.64
CA GLU A 60 0.46 -10.19 4.08
C GLU A 60 1.35 -11.23 4.78
N LEU A 61 2.36 -10.77 5.52
CA LEU A 61 3.36 -11.60 6.15
C LEU A 61 3.30 -11.48 7.69
N THR A 62 3.67 -12.54 8.38
CA THR A 62 3.78 -12.56 9.86
C THR A 62 4.94 -11.70 10.39
N HIS A 63 6.01 -11.50 9.60
CA HIS A 63 7.17 -10.69 10.00
C HIS A 63 7.92 -10.11 8.78
N PRO A 64 8.52 -8.90 8.85
CA PRO A 64 9.22 -8.30 7.72
C PRO A 64 10.47 -9.05 7.27
N SER A 65 11.10 -9.85 8.13
CA SER A 65 12.26 -10.68 7.77
C SER A 65 11.89 -11.96 7.02
N ALA A 66 10.59 -12.21 6.80
CA ALA A 66 10.13 -13.40 6.10
C ALA A 66 10.45 -13.37 4.60
N VAL A 67 10.84 -12.20 4.07
CA VAL A 67 11.30 -11.99 2.71
C VAL A 67 12.46 -11.00 2.69
N GLN A 68 13.37 -11.15 1.74
CA GLN A 68 14.43 -10.19 1.42
C GLN A 68 14.29 -9.84 -0.06
N LEU A 69 14.36 -8.55 -0.45
CA LEU A 69 14.13 -8.22 -1.86
C LEU A 69 15.21 -8.78 -2.79
N SER A 70 16.43 -9.01 -2.28
CA SER A 70 17.51 -9.68 -3.00
C SER A 70 17.13 -11.08 -3.51
N SER A 71 16.24 -11.81 -2.80
CA SER A 71 15.77 -13.12 -3.27
C SER A 71 14.79 -13.02 -4.44
N LEU A 72 14.21 -11.84 -4.67
CA LEU A 72 13.25 -11.56 -5.74
C LEU A 72 13.88 -10.76 -6.90
N GLU A 73 15.08 -10.23 -6.72
CA GLU A 73 15.77 -9.35 -7.69
C GLU A 73 15.89 -10.01 -9.07
N SER A 74 16.40 -11.24 -9.15
CA SER A 74 16.57 -11.92 -10.43
C SER A 74 15.24 -12.19 -11.15
N THR A 75 14.18 -12.54 -10.42
CA THR A 75 12.87 -12.78 -11.05
C THR A 75 12.19 -11.48 -11.48
N ALA A 76 12.37 -10.39 -10.74
CA ALA A 76 11.85 -9.08 -11.11
C ALA A 76 12.58 -8.52 -12.33
N ALA A 77 13.91 -8.56 -12.35
CA ALA A 77 14.73 -8.09 -13.47
C ALA A 77 14.46 -8.87 -14.77
N SER A 78 14.22 -10.17 -14.69
CA SER A 78 13.94 -11.01 -15.87
C SER A 78 12.45 -11.09 -16.28
N SER A 79 11.56 -10.41 -15.54
CA SER A 79 10.11 -10.52 -15.76
C SER A 79 9.66 -9.93 -17.12
N GLY A 80 10.41 -8.95 -17.65
CA GLY A 80 9.99 -8.14 -18.78
C GLY A 80 8.90 -7.12 -18.43
N PHE A 81 8.68 -6.85 -17.14
CA PHE A 81 7.76 -5.85 -16.62
C PHE A 81 8.52 -4.70 -15.97
N GLU A 82 7.88 -3.54 -15.87
CA GLU A 82 8.29 -2.55 -14.87
C GLU A 82 7.79 -3.01 -13.50
N VAL A 83 8.69 -3.18 -12.54
CA VAL A 83 8.38 -3.74 -11.22
C VAL A 83 8.89 -2.82 -10.13
N GLU A 84 8.05 -2.51 -9.15
CA GLU A 84 8.48 -1.94 -7.87
C GLU A 84 8.19 -2.95 -6.76
N LEU A 85 9.24 -3.39 -6.07
CA LEU A 85 9.16 -4.25 -4.90
C LEU A 85 9.35 -3.40 -3.65
N ARG A 86 8.47 -3.54 -2.66
CA ARG A 86 8.57 -2.82 -1.39
C ARG A 86 8.25 -3.75 -0.23
N ILE A 87 9.08 -3.73 0.81
CA ILE A 87 8.80 -4.38 2.09
C ILE A 87 8.41 -3.31 3.10
N TYR A 88 7.27 -3.51 3.75
CA TYR A 88 6.79 -2.64 4.80
C TYR A 88 6.61 -3.38 6.13
N LYS A 89 6.80 -2.68 7.24
CA LYS A 89 6.45 -3.12 8.60
C LYS A 89 5.26 -2.32 9.12
N ILE A 90 4.30 -2.97 9.77
CA ILE A 90 3.14 -2.31 10.38
C ILE A 90 3.61 -1.25 11.39
N PHE A 91 3.00 -0.07 11.33
CA PHE A 91 3.19 1.02 12.29
C PHE A 91 1.99 1.10 13.23
N SER A 92 0.79 1.24 12.66
CA SER A 92 -0.47 1.25 13.40
C SER A 92 -1.60 0.71 12.51
N ALA A 93 -2.69 0.25 13.12
CA ALA A 93 -3.88 -0.14 12.39
C ALA A 93 -5.15 0.09 13.21
N LYS A 94 -6.22 0.43 12.52
CA LYS A 94 -7.58 0.49 13.05
C LYS A 94 -8.49 -0.23 12.06
N THR A 95 -9.28 -1.17 12.56
CA THR A 95 -10.23 -1.97 11.76
C THR A 95 -11.63 -1.75 12.32
N SER A 96 -12.62 -1.61 11.44
CA SER A 96 -14.02 -1.51 11.82
C SER A 96 -14.46 -2.78 12.57
N PRO A 97 -15.24 -2.68 13.66
CA PRO A 97 -15.86 -3.85 14.28
C PRO A 97 -16.90 -4.52 13.35
N HIS A 98 -17.33 -3.82 12.30
CA HIS A 98 -18.26 -4.30 11.28
C HIS A 98 -17.54 -4.59 9.96
N TYR A 99 -16.25 -4.95 10.00
CA TYR A 99 -15.47 -5.21 8.79
C TYR A 99 -16.14 -6.30 7.93
N ASN A 100 -16.66 -5.88 6.78
CA ASN A 100 -17.20 -6.76 5.76
C ASN A 100 -16.83 -6.18 4.38
N ALA A 101 -15.71 -6.64 3.85
CA ALA A 101 -15.10 -6.07 2.65
C ALA A 101 -15.80 -6.59 1.37
N PRO A 102 -16.53 -5.74 0.61
CA PRO A 102 -17.10 -6.18 -0.67
C PRO A 102 -15.99 -6.45 -1.71
N PRO A 103 -16.26 -7.27 -2.74
CA PRO A 103 -15.28 -7.53 -3.80
C PRO A 103 -14.81 -6.26 -4.53
N GLY A 104 -15.70 -5.28 -4.70
CA GLY A 104 -15.42 -3.98 -5.34
C GLY A 104 -14.94 -2.88 -4.38
N ARG A 105 -14.46 -3.25 -3.19
CA ARG A 105 -13.96 -2.27 -2.21
C ARG A 105 -12.80 -1.46 -2.76
N ILE A 106 -12.65 -0.24 -2.27
CA ILE A 106 -11.53 0.63 -2.61
C ILE A 106 -10.37 0.36 -1.66
N PHE A 107 -9.22 0.03 -2.24
CA PHE A 107 -7.93 -0.07 -1.57
C PHE A 107 -7.13 1.19 -1.91
N ARG A 108 -7.22 2.21 -1.06
CA ARG A 108 -6.58 3.51 -1.28
C ARG A 108 -5.24 3.57 -0.56
N THR A 109 -4.17 3.82 -1.30
CA THR A 109 -2.81 3.91 -0.75
C THR A 109 -2.28 5.33 -0.84
N LEU A 110 -1.52 5.74 0.18
CA LEU A 110 -0.86 7.04 0.25
C LEU A 110 0.57 6.85 0.76
N GLY A 111 1.56 7.11 -0.10
CA GLY A 111 2.94 7.36 0.31
C GLY A 111 3.06 8.83 0.71
N LEU A 112 3.16 9.13 2.00
CA LEU A 112 3.29 10.51 2.52
C LEU A 112 4.28 10.52 3.65
N GLN A 113 5.30 11.39 3.59
CA GLN A 113 6.27 11.53 4.67
C GLN A 113 6.44 13.00 5.09
N PRO A 114 6.78 13.25 6.37
CA PRO A 114 7.17 14.58 6.79
C PRO A 114 8.42 15.02 6.03
N GLY A 115 8.44 16.27 5.59
CA GLY A 115 9.63 16.91 5.04
C GLY A 115 10.71 17.13 6.10
N PRO A 116 11.93 17.50 5.69
CA PRO A 116 13.10 17.57 6.60
C PRO A 116 12.93 18.57 7.75
N ALA A 117 12.09 19.60 7.60
CA ALA A 117 11.82 20.60 8.62
C ALA A 117 10.58 20.27 9.49
N MET A 118 9.85 19.19 9.19
CA MET A 118 8.66 18.79 9.93
C MET A 118 9.02 17.76 11.01
N SER A 119 8.47 17.96 12.21
CA SER A 119 8.52 16.93 13.27
C SER A 119 7.78 15.66 12.84
N GLU A 120 8.49 14.55 12.83
CA GLU A 120 7.92 13.22 12.58
C GLU A 120 6.86 12.86 13.63
N ASP A 121 7.07 13.26 14.89
CA ASP A 121 6.09 13.09 15.97
C ASP A 121 4.81 13.89 15.71
N ALA A 122 4.92 15.14 15.23
CA ALA A 122 3.75 15.95 14.88
C ALA A 122 2.95 15.33 13.72
N TYR A 123 3.65 14.80 12.70
CA TYR A 123 3.04 14.05 11.60
C TYR A 123 2.31 12.80 12.08
N ASN A 124 2.97 12.01 12.93
CA ASN A 124 2.39 10.78 13.48
C ASN A 124 1.22 11.08 14.42
N ALA A 125 1.35 12.08 15.29
CA ALA A 125 0.28 12.50 16.19
C ALA A 125 -0.97 12.92 15.41
N TRP A 126 -0.83 13.70 14.33
CA TRP A 126 -1.96 14.07 13.48
C TRP A 126 -2.66 12.82 12.90
N TYR A 127 -1.89 11.87 12.37
CA TYR A 127 -2.45 10.65 11.81
C TYR A 127 -3.22 9.81 12.84
N GLU A 128 -2.62 9.57 14.01
CA GLU A 128 -3.19 8.68 15.03
C GLU A 128 -4.30 9.32 15.86
N GLN A 129 -4.19 10.62 16.17
CA GLN A 129 -5.08 11.30 17.10
C GLN A 129 -6.25 12.02 16.42
N GLU A 130 -6.11 12.38 15.13
CA GLU A 130 -7.14 13.10 14.40
C GLU A 130 -7.55 12.39 13.10
N HIS A 131 -6.60 12.16 12.19
CA HIS A 131 -6.95 11.76 10.83
C HIS A 131 -7.61 10.37 10.78
N VAL A 132 -6.98 9.32 11.32
CA VAL A 132 -7.55 7.97 11.34
C VAL A 132 -8.83 7.88 12.17
N PRO A 133 -8.92 8.50 13.37
CA PRO A 133 -10.19 8.60 14.10
C PRO A 133 -11.33 9.21 13.28
N LEU A 134 -11.09 10.32 12.58
CA LEU A 134 -12.12 10.95 11.74
C LEU A 134 -12.48 10.11 10.52
N LEU A 135 -11.50 9.45 9.88
CA LEU A 135 -11.79 8.52 8.78
C LEU A 135 -12.63 7.33 9.26
N SER A 136 -12.45 6.88 10.51
CA SER A 136 -13.11 5.68 11.02
C SER A 136 -14.61 5.82 11.28
N VAL A 137 -15.15 7.05 11.21
CA VAL A 137 -16.59 7.31 11.31
C VAL A 137 -17.22 7.60 9.96
N VAL A 138 -16.45 7.58 8.87
CA VAL A 138 -16.97 7.76 7.51
C VAL A 138 -17.83 6.56 7.13
N PRO A 139 -19.08 6.76 6.67
CA PRO A 139 -19.90 5.67 6.16
C PRO A 139 -19.19 4.90 5.03
N GLY A 140 -19.09 3.58 5.18
CA GLY A 140 -18.35 2.72 4.26
C GLY A 140 -16.87 2.55 4.57
N TRP A 141 -16.32 3.16 5.64
CA TRP A 141 -14.95 2.88 6.07
C TRP A 141 -14.80 1.48 6.65
N LEU A 142 -13.76 0.75 6.21
CA LEU A 142 -13.50 -0.62 6.63
C LEU A 142 -12.26 -0.71 7.54
N LYS A 143 -11.14 -0.14 7.09
CA LYS A 143 -9.85 -0.29 7.75
C LYS A 143 -8.90 0.84 7.38
N SER A 144 -8.02 1.21 8.31
CA SER A 144 -6.87 2.08 8.08
C SER A 144 -5.64 1.40 8.67
N ALA A 145 -4.58 1.27 7.90
CA ALA A 145 -3.30 0.79 8.41
C ALA A 145 -2.17 1.70 7.91
N ARG A 146 -1.23 2.02 8.80
CA ARG A 146 -0.01 2.72 8.47
C ARG A 146 1.16 1.78 8.57
N TRP A 147 2.12 1.99 7.69
CA TRP A 147 3.28 1.13 7.55
C TRP A 147 4.55 1.95 7.36
N THR A 148 5.69 1.37 7.72
CA THR A 148 7.02 1.94 7.54
C THR A 148 7.82 1.12 6.54
N LEU A 149 8.44 1.77 5.58
CA LEU A 149 9.27 1.15 4.56
C LEU A 149 10.51 0.53 5.21
N LYS A 150 10.81 -0.72 4.85
CA LYS A 150 12.03 -1.43 5.25
C LYS A 150 13.01 -1.51 4.10
N GLU A 151 12.52 -1.82 2.91
CA GLU A 151 13.34 -2.00 1.72
C GLU A 151 12.50 -1.71 0.48
N SER A 152 13.13 -1.17 -0.57
CA SER A 152 12.50 -1.03 -1.89
C SER A 152 13.51 -1.27 -3.02
N MET A 153 13.04 -1.87 -4.10
CA MET A 153 13.78 -2.07 -5.34
C MET A 153 12.86 -1.78 -6.53
N GLN A 154 13.43 -1.24 -7.61
CA GLN A 154 12.69 -0.98 -8.84
C GLN A 154 13.48 -1.49 -10.05
N PHE A 155 12.77 -2.08 -10.99
CA PHE A 155 13.29 -2.57 -12.26
C PHE A 155 12.46 -2.00 -13.40
N ALA A 156 13.14 -1.61 -14.47
CA ALA A 156 12.50 -1.33 -15.75
C ALA A 156 12.19 -2.64 -16.50
N ALA A 157 11.38 -2.56 -17.55
CA ALA A 157 11.01 -3.72 -18.36
C ALA A 157 12.20 -4.42 -19.04
N ASP A 158 13.33 -3.74 -19.23
CA ASP A 158 14.58 -4.33 -19.74
C ASP A 158 15.44 -4.99 -18.65
N GLY A 159 14.96 -5.01 -17.40
CA GLY A 159 15.66 -5.55 -16.24
C GLY A 159 16.64 -4.59 -15.58
N THR A 160 16.80 -3.38 -16.10
CA THR A 160 17.69 -2.37 -15.51
C THR A 160 17.15 -1.93 -14.15
N ARG A 161 18.00 -2.00 -13.12
CA ARG A 161 17.67 -1.47 -11.79
C ARG A 161 17.59 0.06 -11.85
N ARG A 162 16.49 0.62 -11.34
CA ARG A 162 16.28 2.07 -11.23
C ARG A 162 16.21 2.48 -9.78
N TYR A 163 16.62 3.71 -9.52
CA TYR A 163 16.38 4.36 -8.25
C TYR A 163 15.19 5.30 -8.39
N LYS A 164 14.19 5.11 -7.52
CA LYS A 164 13.05 6.01 -7.34
C LYS A 164 12.89 6.25 -5.84
N PRO A 165 12.98 7.50 -5.37
CA PRO A 165 12.64 7.84 -4.01
C PRO A 165 11.25 7.29 -3.65
N THR A 166 11.18 6.55 -2.55
CA THR A 166 9.94 5.93 -2.07
C THR A 166 9.64 6.44 -0.68
N SER A 167 8.40 6.87 -0.44
CA SER A 167 8.00 7.38 0.86
C SER A 167 8.26 6.36 1.97
N ARG A 168 8.87 6.82 3.05
CA ARG A 168 9.10 6.00 4.26
C ARG A 168 7.82 5.51 4.91
N TYR A 169 6.70 6.20 4.68
CA TYR A 169 5.42 5.85 5.28
C TYR A 169 4.40 5.54 4.19
N LEU A 170 3.64 4.48 4.41
CA LEU A 170 2.50 4.10 3.58
C LEU A 170 1.26 4.07 4.47
N ALA A 171 0.25 4.87 4.14
CA ALA A 171 -1.10 4.69 4.66
C ALA A 171 -1.93 3.91 3.65
N ILE A 172 -2.69 2.94 4.13
CA ILE A 172 -3.66 2.16 3.36
C ILE A 172 -5.01 2.31 4.03
N HIS A 173 -5.99 2.78 3.28
CA HIS A 173 -7.37 2.90 3.74
C HIS A 173 -8.29 2.08 2.84
N GLU A 174 -9.08 1.22 3.45
CA GLU A 174 -10.09 0.41 2.77
C GLU A 174 -11.48 1.00 2.99
N TYR A 175 -12.24 1.15 1.91
CA TYR A 175 -13.62 1.62 1.91
C TYR A 175 -14.50 0.70 1.08
N GLU A 176 -15.78 0.58 1.41
CA GLU A 176 -16.74 -0.22 0.66
C GLU A 176 -16.89 0.24 -0.80
N SER A 177 -16.84 1.55 -1.05
CA SER A 177 -16.92 2.14 -2.38
C SER A 177 -16.39 3.58 -2.44
N MET A 178 -16.27 4.13 -3.65
CA MET A 178 -15.90 5.53 -3.89
C MET A 178 -16.91 6.53 -3.30
N GLU A 179 -18.15 6.12 -3.01
CA GLU A 179 -19.16 7.00 -2.43
C GLU A 179 -18.75 7.56 -1.07
N SER A 180 -17.93 6.81 -0.33
CA SER A 180 -17.37 7.21 0.97
C SER A 180 -16.66 8.57 0.89
N PHE A 181 -15.99 8.86 -0.24
CA PHE A 181 -15.24 10.11 -0.43
C PHE A 181 -16.12 11.34 -0.66
N SER A 182 -17.40 11.14 -0.96
CA SER A 182 -18.37 12.23 -1.11
C SER A 182 -19.10 12.57 0.19
N LYS A 183 -18.98 11.71 1.22
CA LYS A 183 -19.70 11.86 2.49
C LYS A 183 -19.19 13.07 3.29
N PRO A 184 -20.06 13.77 4.04
CA PRO A 184 -19.66 14.92 4.86
C PRO A 184 -18.53 14.60 5.84
N GLU A 185 -18.56 13.42 6.45
CA GLU A 185 -17.56 12.95 7.41
C GLU A 185 -16.17 12.86 6.77
N PHE A 186 -16.09 12.39 5.53
CA PHE A 186 -14.83 12.33 4.80
C PHE A 186 -14.33 13.74 4.48
N LYS A 187 -15.22 14.63 4.03
CA LYS A 187 -14.89 16.05 3.77
C LYS A 187 -14.34 16.71 5.03
N THR A 188 -14.98 16.52 6.17
CA THR A 188 -14.50 17.00 7.48
C THR A 188 -13.13 16.43 7.82
N ALA A 189 -12.92 15.12 7.64
CA ALA A 189 -11.64 14.46 7.96
C ALA A 189 -10.45 14.99 7.15
N ILE A 190 -10.69 15.63 6.00
CA ILE A 190 -9.65 16.20 5.13
C ILE A 190 -9.58 17.73 5.15
N SER A 191 -10.37 18.40 6.00
CA SER A 191 -10.46 19.88 6.08
C SER A 191 -10.32 20.41 7.50
N THR A 192 -9.57 19.73 8.37
CA THR A 192 -9.34 20.15 9.75
C THR A 192 -8.24 21.22 9.85
N PRO A 193 -8.30 22.14 10.82
CA PRO A 193 -7.23 23.10 11.05
C PRO A 193 -5.87 22.46 11.35
N TRP A 194 -5.83 21.27 11.98
CA TRP A 194 -4.57 20.58 12.25
C TRP A 194 -3.99 19.98 10.97
N ARG A 195 -4.81 19.33 10.14
CA ARG A 195 -4.40 18.86 8.80
C ARG A 195 -3.83 20.01 7.97
N ASP A 196 -4.41 21.20 8.03
CA ASP A 196 -3.95 22.37 7.26
C ASP A 196 -2.61 22.93 7.75
N LYS A 197 -2.26 22.72 9.04
CA LYS A 197 -0.91 22.99 9.55
C LYS A 197 0.10 21.92 9.14
N ILE A 198 -0.36 20.68 8.96
CA ILE A 198 0.50 19.52 8.70
C ILE A 198 0.82 19.37 7.21
N LEU A 199 -0.15 19.47 6.31
CA LEU A 199 0.11 19.21 4.89
C LEU A 199 1.18 20.10 4.21
N PRO A 200 1.36 21.38 4.55
CA PRO A 200 2.39 22.20 3.92
C PRO A 200 3.83 21.71 4.16
N GLY A 201 4.08 21.02 5.27
CA GLY A 201 5.42 20.50 5.58
C GLY A 201 5.66 19.05 5.15
N MET A 202 4.79 18.46 4.33
CA MET A 202 5.02 17.14 3.72
C MET A 202 6.11 17.22 2.65
N ASP A 203 6.89 16.17 2.52
CA ASP A 203 7.81 16.00 1.39
C ASP A 203 7.03 15.59 0.13
N ARG A 204 6.94 16.52 -0.81
CA ARG A 204 6.19 16.33 -2.05
C ARG A 204 6.93 15.50 -3.10
N GLU A 205 8.23 15.27 -2.96
CA GLU A 205 9.01 14.51 -3.94
C GLU A 205 8.68 13.02 -3.92
N VAL A 206 8.15 12.53 -2.80
CA VAL A 206 7.76 11.12 -2.62
C VAL A 206 6.25 10.92 -2.43
N ASP A 207 5.45 11.97 -2.67
CA ASP A 207 4.00 11.91 -2.57
C ASP A 207 3.46 10.91 -3.61
N GLU A 208 2.84 9.83 -3.13
CA GLU A 208 2.18 8.83 -3.96
C GLU A 208 0.74 8.67 -3.48
N ARG A 209 -0.25 8.72 -4.36
CA ARG A 209 -1.66 8.47 -4.01
C ARG A 209 -2.29 7.62 -5.09
N ARG A 210 -2.71 6.42 -4.71
CA ARG A 210 -3.27 5.45 -5.64
C ARG A 210 -4.60 4.89 -5.13
N ASN A 211 -5.48 4.53 -6.06
CA ASN A 211 -6.70 3.80 -5.76
C ASN A 211 -6.71 2.49 -6.55
N PHE A 212 -7.02 1.41 -5.86
CA PHE A 212 -7.15 0.09 -6.47
C PHE A 212 -8.44 -0.59 -6.06
N THR A 213 -8.87 -1.60 -6.83
CA THR A 213 -9.91 -2.56 -6.44
C THR A 213 -9.34 -3.98 -6.46
N PRO A 214 -9.72 -4.87 -5.54
CA PRO A 214 -9.32 -6.27 -5.60
C PRO A 214 -9.72 -6.91 -6.93
N ARG A 215 -8.80 -7.65 -7.53
CA ARG A 215 -9.02 -8.44 -8.75
C ARG A 215 -9.18 -9.93 -8.42
N ARG A 216 -8.33 -10.47 -7.54
CA ARG A 216 -8.35 -11.89 -7.13
C ARG A 216 -7.56 -12.11 -5.84
N ALA A 217 -7.99 -13.09 -5.05
CA ALA A 217 -7.15 -13.71 -4.04
C ALA A 217 -6.18 -14.68 -4.71
N ILE A 218 -4.94 -14.72 -4.22
CA ILE A 218 -3.84 -15.51 -4.77
C ILE A 218 -3.62 -16.80 -3.97
N ILE A 219 -3.93 -16.79 -2.68
CA ILE A 219 -3.82 -17.91 -1.73
C ILE A 219 -5.08 -17.96 -0.88
#